data_AF-A0A1A3DT23-F1
#
_entry.id   AF-A0A1A3DT23-F1
#
_cell.length_a   1.000
_cell.length_b   1.000
_cell.length_c   1.000
_cell.angle_alpha   90.00
_cell.angle_beta   90.00
_cell.angle_gamma   90.00
#
_symmetry.space_group_name_H-M   'P 1'
#
loop_
_entity.id
_entity.type
_entity.pdbx_description
1 polymer ?
#
loop_
_entity_poly.entity_id
_entity_poly.type
_entity_poly.pdbx_seq_one_letter_code
_entity_poly.pdbx_strand_id
1 'polypeptide(L)' 'MSTDKINRAILLAMVVIGAVAYVLLYSHSSTVFKVLVPLGLIVLLGLIVRDVVKERDAGKH' A
#
# COMPACT_ATOMS: atom_id res chain seq x y z
N MET A 1 6.41 -1.13 -21.99
CA MET A 1 5.84 -1.27 -20.64
C MET A 1 5.74 0.13 -20.05
N SER A 2 4.54 0.62 -19.72
CA SER A 2 4.39 2.02 -19.27
C SER A 2 5.01 2.21 -17.88
N THR A 3 5.65 3.36 -17.68
CA THR A 3 6.25 3.79 -16.41
C THR A 3 5.25 3.74 -15.25
N ASP A 4 3.97 4.03 -15.51
CA ASP A 4 2.88 3.96 -14.51
C ASP A 4 2.70 2.56 -13.92
N LYS A 5 2.84 1.53 -14.76
CA LYS A 5 2.73 0.13 -14.34
C LYS A 5 3.88 -0.25 -13.42
N ILE A 6 5.07 0.28 -13.68
CA ILE A 6 6.26 0.07 -12.84
C ILE A 6 6.11 0.80 -11.51
N ASN A 7 5.67 2.06 -11.53
CA ASN A 7 5.46 2.86 -10.31
C ASN A 7 4.45 2.19 -9.38
N ARG A 8 3.35 1.65 -9.91
CA ARG A 8 2.41 0.88 -9.09
C ARG A 8 2.98 -0.40 -8.51
N ALA A 9 3.76 -1.15 -9.28
CA ALA A 9 4.40 -2.35 -8.78
C ALA A 9 5.36 -2.01 -7.62
N ILE A 10 6.09 -0.90 -7.74
CA ILE A 10 6.96 -0.38 -6.67
C ILE A 10 6.12 0.02 -5.44
N LEU A 11 5.04 0.78 -5.62
CA LEU A 11 4.15 1.17 -4.51
C LEU A 11 3.59 -0.05 -3.77
N LEU A 12 3.16 -1.08 -4.51
CA LEU A 12 2.67 -2.33 -3.93
C LEU A 12 3.78 -3.06 -3.14
N ALA A 13 4.99 -3.12 -3.70
CA ALA A 13 6.14 -3.69 -3.00
C ALA A 13 6.46 -2.93 -1.71
N MET A 14 6.39 -1.59 -1.71
CA MET A 14 6.59 -0.78 -0.52
C MET A 14 5.54 -1.06 0.57
N VAL A 15 4.27 -1.25 0.20
CA VAL A 15 3.22 -1.65 1.14
C VAL A 15 3.51 -3.01 1.76
N VAL A 16 3.93 -3.98 0.94
CA VAL A 16 4.30 -5.33 1.43
C VAL A 16 5.48 -5.25 2.38
N ILE A 17 6.54 -4.52 2.03
CA ILE A 17 7.70 -4.31 2.91
C ILE A 17 7.28 -3.65 4.22
N GLY A 18 6.42 -2.63 4.17
CA GLY A 18 5.90 -1.97 5.36
C GLY A 18 5.09 -2.91 6.27
N ALA A 19 4.28 -3.79 5.69
CA ALA A 19 3.53 -4.81 6.42
C ALA A 19 4.46 -5.84 7.09
N VAL A 20 5.48 -6.32 6.38
CA VAL A 20 6.48 -7.25 6.94
C VAL A 20 7.26 -6.58 8.09
N ALA A 21 7.72 -5.35 7.88
CA ALA A 21 8.42 -4.59 8.92
C ALA A 21 7.53 -4.38 10.15
N TYR A 22 6.25 -4.07 9.97
CA TYR A 22 5.30 -3.96 11.07
C TYR A 22 5.19 -5.25 11.89
N VAL A 23 5.07 -6.41 11.23
CA VAL A 23 5.02 -7.71 11.90
C VAL A 23 6.29 -7.96 12.72
N LEU A 24 7.46 -7.68 12.15
CA LEU A 24 8.74 -7.85 12.84
C LEU A 24 8.88 -6.92 14.06
N LEU A 25 8.35 -5.70 13.97
CA LEU A 25 8.38 -4.72 15.06
C LEU A 25 7.19 -4.84 16.04
N TYR A 26 6.21 -5.70 15.76
CA TYR A 26 4.96 -5.76 16.52
C TYR A 26 5.22 -6.01 18.01
N SER A 27 6.10 -6.96 18.34
CA SER A 27 6.39 -7.33 19.73
C SER A 27 7.07 -6.21 20.55
N HIS A 28 7.81 -5.30 19.90
CA HIS A 28 8.57 -4.24 20.56
C HIS A 28 7.93 -2.85 20.46
N SER A 29 6.82 -2.74 19.72
CA SER A 29 6.21 -1.45 19.40
C SER A 29 5.14 -1.02 20.41
N SER A 30 4.99 0.30 20.55
CA SER A 30 3.97 0.92 21.40
C SER A 30 2.55 0.62 20.91
N THR A 31 1.56 0.68 21.80
CA THR A 31 0.14 0.48 21.46
C THR A 31 -0.33 1.42 20.34
N VAL A 32 0.16 2.67 20.35
CA VAL A 32 -0.15 3.65 19.30
C VAL A 32 0.39 3.20 17.95
N PHE A 33 1.63 2.71 17.89
CA PHE A 33 2.22 2.18 16.66
C PHE A 33 1.45 0.95 16.15
N LYS A 34 1.04 0.06 17.05
CA LYS A 34 0.25 -1.14 16.73
C LYS A 34 -1.08 -0.81 16.05
N VAL A 35 -1.66 0.36 16.32
CA VAL A 35 -2.94 0.78 15.73
C VAL A 35 -2.73 1.63 14.48
N LEU A 36 -1.84 2.63 14.54
CA LEU A 36 -1.64 3.59 13.45
C LEU A 36 -1.04 2.97 12.19
N VAL A 37 -0.10 2.03 12.33
CA VAL A 37 0.56 1.41 11.18
C VAL A 37 -0.42 0.58 10.33
N PRO A 38 -1.24 -0.32 10.89
CA PRO A 38 -2.25 -1.03 10.10
C PRO A 38 -3.27 -0.07 9.46
N LEU A 39 -3.71 0.96 10.19
CA LEU A 39 -4.59 1.99 9.63
C LEU A 39 -3.96 2.67 8.40
N GLY A 40 -2.69 3.07 8.50
CA GLY A 40 -1.95 3.67 7.39
C GLY A 40 -1.81 2.72 6.19
N LEU A 41 -1.49 1.44 6.43
CA LEU A 41 -1.39 0.43 5.38
C LEU A 41 -2.73 0.20 4.66
N ILE A 42 -3.84 0.15 5.40
CA ILE A 42 -5.19 0.01 4.82
C ILE A 42 -5.52 1.21 3.94
N VAL A 43 -5.25 2.43 4.40
CA VAL A 43 -5.47 3.66 3.61
C VAL A 43 -4.63 3.63 2.34
N LEU A 44 -3.34 3.26 2.43
CA LEU A 44 -2.47 3.15 1.27
C LEU A 44 -2.98 2.13 0.25
N LEU A 45 -3.40 0.96 0.72
CA LEU A 45 -4.01 -0.07 -0.11
C LEU A 45 -5.27 0.45 -0.83
N GLY A 46 -6.15 1.15 -0.11
CA GLY A 46 -7.34 1.75 -0.69
C GLY A 46 -7.01 2.77 -1.79
N LEU A 47 -5.98 3.59 -1.59
CA LEU A 47 -5.51 4.54 -2.61
C LEU A 47 -4.94 3.84 -3.84
N ILE A 48 -4.11 2.81 -3.66
CA ILE A 48 -3.56 2.03 -4.77
C ILE A 48 -4.68 1.35 -5.56
N VAL A 49 -5.65 0.74 -4.88
CA VAL A 49 -6.79 0.09 -5.55
C VAL A 49 -7.64 1.10 -6.30
N ARG A 50 -7.93 2.26 -5.70
CA ARG A 50 -8.68 3.34 -6.36
C ARG A 50 -7.97 3.82 -7.61
N ASP A 51 -6.66 4.01 -7.54
CA ASP A 51 -5.84 4.39 -8.68
C ASP A 51 -5.97 3.33 -9.80
N VAL A 52 -5.85 2.04 -9.44
CA VAL A 52 -6.00 0.91 -10.38
C VAL A 52 -7.35 0.87 -11.06
N VAL A 53 -8.43 1.05 -10.31
CA VAL A 53 -9.78 1.07 -10.87
C VAL A 53 -9.94 2.25 -11.83
N LYS A 54 -9.49 3.44 -11.44
CA LYS A 54 -9.59 4.65 -12.27
C LYS A 54 -8.84 4.52 -13.60
N GLU A 55 -7.64 3.94 -13.60
CA GLU A 55 -6.88 3.71 -14.84
C GLU A 55 -7.55 2.68 -15.75
N ARG A 56 -8.14 1.61 -15.17
CA ARG A 56 -8.90 0.62 -15.95
C ARG A 56 -10.14 1.20 -16.59
N ASP A 57 -10.83 2.12 -15.93
CA ASP A 57 -12.01 2.78 -16.47
C ASP A 57 -11.64 3.85 -17.52
N ALA A 58 -10.52 4.56 -17.34
CA ALA A 58 -10.01 5.50 -18.33
C ALA A 58 -9.58 4.83 -19.66
N GLY A 59 -9.08 3.59 -19.60
CA GLY A 59 -8.71 2.81 -20.80
C GLY A 59 -9.90 2.17 -21.54
N LYS A 60 -11.13 2.31 -21.05
CA LYS A 60 -12.36 1.78 -21.66
C LYS A 60 -13.18 2.82 -22.43
N HIS A 61 -12.79 4.10 -22.38
CA HIS A 61 -13.37 5.20 -23.15
C HIS A 61 -12.42 5.62 -24.27
#